data_AF-B4JCR3-F1
#
_entry.id   AF-B4JCR3-F1
#
_cell.length_a   1.000
_cell.length_b   1.000
_cell.length_c   1.000
_cell.angle_alpha   90.00
_cell.angle_beta   90.00
_cell.angle_gamma   90.00
#
_symmetry.space_group_name_H-M   'P 1'
#
loop_
_entity.id
_entity.type
_entity.pdbx_description
1 polymer ?
#
loop_
_entity_poly.entity_id
_entity_poly.type
_entity_poly.pdbx_seq_one_letter_code
_entity_poly.pdbx_strand_id
1 'polypeptide(L)'
;MSTEAMEHVCSSANKLFPELNMRLSDLTHPTEAFLTRTFVHYLRAFGFRVEPPYNIESKDTSREKRQFLSKLCRLVERILQISFPGKPFTYIDIFEPTVRKTRNTLDVLFNYYCFYKMHKKKIVTPVVEKHKEHHTLTSTLGAKQKELGKNQQDAAQWKINKAKSEANIEQLREELPKALAELQAQSKLLEQKEAEAKLQEQQLQEITGQVNQLKQLVSDVPNVKEQTAQIAARIDCFKVEIAKQEEQHKERRMEIETNQLLNDEIDKLFTILPPEALSAYKKCLKEKEQLEKEHLSLETTNQGLLTNEQEQQQQLQQRENEVKQLKLNCEHEAQAAKQKIADQEAEIVQQAARVEQLEQSNNNLLEQLEAEQCTAEHVKSFVVKLDDKNIRDI
;
A
#
# COMPACT_ATOMS: atom_id res chain seq x y z
N MET A 1 -17.51 53.88 -19.52
CA MET A 1 -16.54 52.99 -18.84
C MET A 1 -15.55 52.52 -19.89
N SER A 2 -14.23 52.47 -19.64
CA SER A 2 -13.27 52.11 -20.70
C SER A 2 -13.39 50.63 -21.08
N THR A 3 -13.64 50.38 -22.37
CA THR A 3 -13.70 49.06 -23.01
C THR A 3 -12.39 48.28 -22.84
N GLU A 4 -11.26 48.98 -22.82
CA GLU A 4 -9.91 48.42 -22.67
C GLU A 4 -9.74 47.64 -21.36
N ALA A 5 -10.33 48.13 -20.27
CA ALA A 5 -10.26 47.46 -18.97
C ALA A 5 -11.06 46.16 -18.93
N MET A 6 -12.13 46.04 -19.72
CA MET A 6 -12.89 44.79 -19.84
C MET A 6 -12.16 43.78 -20.72
N GLU A 7 -11.56 44.25 -21.82
CA GLU A 7 -10.74 43.41 -22.70
C GLU A 7 -9.54 42.82 -21.98
N HIS A 8 -8.89 43.59 -21.10
CA HIS A 8 -7.81 43.09 -20.25
C HIS A 8 -8.26 41.95 -19.33
N VAL A 9 -9.46 42.08 -18.72
CA VAL A 9 -10.03 41.04 -17.86
C VAL A 9 -10.36 39.79 -18.67
N CYS A 10 -10.98 39.91 -19.85
CA CYS A 10 -11.25 38.78 -20.75
C CYS A 10 -9.95 38.08 -21.17
N SER A 11 -8.93 38.84 -21.57
CA SER A 11 -7.62 38.31 -21.97
C SER A 11 -6.95 37.56 -20.82
N SER A 12 -6.96 38.14 -19.62
CA SER A 12 -6.42 37.51 -18.41
C SER A 12 -7.19 36.22 -18.05
N ALA A 13 -8.52 36.26 -18.10
CA ALA A 13 -9.37 35.11 -17.84
C ALA A 13 -9.07 33.96 -18.78
N ASN A 14 -8.98 34.21 -20.08
CA ASN A 14 -8.76 33.18 -21.10
C ASN A 14 -7.35 32.61 -21.08
N LYS A 15 -6.34 33.39 -20.65
CA LYS A 15 -4.98 32.89 -20.42
C LYS A 15 -4.89 32.01 -19.18
N LEU A 16 -5.64 32.34 -18.12
CA LEU A 16 -5.61 31.61 -16.85
C LEU A 16 -6.54 30.38 -16.87
N PHE A 17 -7.68 30.50 -17.54
CA PHE A 17 -8.76 29.53 -17.63
C PHE A 17 -9.28 29.43 -19.08
N PRO A 18 -8.58 28.74 -19.98
CA PRO A 18 -8.97 28.65 -21.39
C PRO A 18 -10.39 28.12 -21.61
N GLU A 19 -10.84 27.22 -20.73
CA GLU A 19 -12.17 26.61 -20.70
C GLU A 19 -13.32 27.62 -20.54
N LEU A 20 -13.06 28.81 -19.98
CA LEU A 20 -14.10 29.81 -19.78
C LEU A 20 -14.51 30.48 -21.09
N ASN A 21 -13.58 30.62 -22.05
CA ASN A 21 -13.77 31.33 -23.31
C ASN A 21 -14.57 32.65 -23.14
N MET A 22 -14.15 33.45 -22.17
CA MET A 22 -14.82 34.69 -21.76
C MET A 22 -14.78 35.72 -22.87
N ARG A 23 -15.95 36.24 -23.23
CA ARG A 23 -16.12 37.27 -24.26
C ARG A 23 -16.45 38.61 -23.63
N LEU A 24 -16.22 39.69 -24.39
CA LEU A 24 -16.59 41.04 -23.96
C LEU A 24 -18.10 41.18 -23.71
N SER A 25 -18.93 40.44 -24.46
CA SER A 25 -20.38 40.35 -24.25
C SER A 25 -20.75 39.88 -22.84
N ASP A 26 -19.95 38.97 -22.26
CA ASP A 26 -20.23 38.38 -20.96
C ASP A 26 -19.93 39.36 -19.81
N LEU A 27 -19.02 40.31 -20.02
CA LEU A 27 -18.74 41.38 -19.06
C LEU A 27 -19.65 42.59 -19.22
N THR A 28 -20.10 42.87 -20.44
CA THR A 28 -21.05 43.97 -20.71
C THR A 28 -22.47 43.62 -20.29
N HIS A 29 -22.83 42.34 -20.30
CA HIS A 29 -24.13 41.82 -19.90
C HIS A 29 -23.96 40.56 -19.03
N PRO A 30 -23.43 40.72 -17.80
CA PRO A 30 -23.12 39.56 -16.96
C PRO A 30 -24.40 38.82 -16.58
N THR A 31 -24.30 37.50 -16.53
CA THR A 31 -25.38 36.61 -16.12
C THR A 31 -24.95 35.76 -14.93
N GLU A 32 -25.93 35.27 -14.15
CA GLU A 32 -25.68 34.34 -13.05
C GLU A 32 -24.94 33.09 -13.54
N ALA A 33 -25.35 32.53 -14.69
CA ALA A 33 -24.74 31.34 -15.28
C ALA A 33 -23.27 31.58 -15.62
N PHE A 34 -22.96 32.71 -16.26
CA PHE A 34 -21.59 33.12 -16.57
C PHE A 34 -20.72 33.25 -15.32
N LEU A 35 -21.20 33.97 -14.29
CA LEU A 35 -20.45 34.14 -13.05
C LEU A 35 -20.26 32.84 -12.30
N THR A 36 -21.30 32.01 -12.24
CA THR A 36 -21.24 30.69 -11.59
C THR A 36 -20.18 29.83 -12.24
N ARG A 37 -20.17 29.75 -13.58
CA ARG A 37 -19.14 29.04 -14.33
C ARG A 37 -17.76 29.60 -14.01
N THR A 38 -17.59 30.91 -14.10
CA THR A 38 -16.33 31.61 -13.83
C THR A 38 -15.77 31.30 -12.43
N PHE A 39 -16.60 31.39 -11.39
CA PHE A 39 -16.17 31.13 -10.02
C PHE A 39 -15.89 29.65 -9.76
N VAL A 40 -16.63 28.73 -10.38
CA VAL A 40 -16.35 27.29 -10.29
C VAL A 40 -14.97 26.98 -10.87
N HIS A 41 -14.66 27.48 -12.08
CA HIS A 41 -13.34 27.27 -12.68
C HIS A 41 -12.22 27.93 -11.85
N TYR A 42 -12.48 29.13 -11.34
CA TYR A 42 -11.55 29.83 -10.45
C TYR A 42 -11.22 29.00 -9.20
N LEU A 43 -12.23 28.50 -8.48
CA LEU A 43 -12.03 27.68 -7.28
C LEU A 43 -11.35 26.33 -7.58
N ARG A 44 -11.72 25.68 -8.69
CA ARG A 44 -11.05 24.45 -9.14
C ARG A 44 -9.56 24.66 -9.37
N ALA A 45 -9.17 25.84 -9.85
CA ALA A 45 -7.77 26.17 -10.08
C ALA A 45 -6.94 26.31 -8.78
N PHE A 46 -7.59 26.53 -7.63
CA PHE A 46 -6.98 26.43 -6.29
C PHE A 46 -7.00 25.00 -5.72
N GLY A 47 -7.60 24.03 -6.43
CA GLY A 47 -7.70 22.63 -6.01
C GLY A 47 -8.99 22.28 -5.26
N PHE A 48 -9.97 23.18 -5.18
CA PHE A 48 -11.26 22.85 -4.59
C PHE A 48 -12.10 21.96 -5.52
N ARG A 49 -12.67 20.89 -4.97
CA ARG A 49 -13.65 20.05 -5.70
C ARG A 49 -15.03 20.70 -5.63
N VAL A 50 -15.30 21.58 -6.59
CA VAL A 50 -16.58 22.29 -6.71
C VAL A 50 -17.30 21.81 -7.96
N GLU A 51 -18.48 21.20 -7.78
CA GLU A 51 -19.35 20.75 -8.86
C GLU A 51 -20.77 21.25 -8.61
N PRO A 52 -21.36 22.00 -9.55
CA PRO A 52 -22.76 22.38 -9.47
C PRO A 52 -23.66 21.14 -9.54
N PRO A 53 -24.59 20.95 -8.59
CA PRO A 53 -25.52 19.81 -8.62
C PRO A 53 -26.66 19.99 -9.64
N TYR A 54 -26.59 21.01 -10.50
CA TYR A 54 -27.62 21.37 -11.47
C TYR A 54 -26.96 21.85 -12.77
N ASN A 55 -27.72 21.88 -13.86
CA ASN A 55 -27.24 22.44 -15.11
C ASN A 55 -27.21 23.97 -15.02
N ILE A 56 -26.01 24.56 -15.07
CA ILE A 56 -25.77 26.01 -14.92
C ILE A 56 -26.56 26.84 -15.96
N GLU A 57 -26.76 26.31 -17.17
CA GLU A 57 -27.46 27.01 -18.25
C GLU A 57 -28.99 26.95 -18.12
N SER A 58 -29.50 26.08 -17.23
CA SER A 58 -30.93 25.94 -17.01
C SER A 58 -31.46 26.99 -16.04
N LYS A 59 -32.71 27.43 -16.27
CA LYS A 59 -33.45 28.30 -15.32
C LYS A 59 -33.96 27.51 -14.11
N ASP A 60 -33.11 26.68 -13.52
CA ASP A 60 -33.42 25.98 -12.28
C ASP A 60 -33.63 27.00 -11.15
N THR A 61 -34.64 26.76 -10.31
CA THR A 61 -34.97 27.56 -9.11
C THR A 61 -34.96 26.71 -7.84
N SER A 62 -34.41 25.49 -7.93
CA SER A 62 -34.32 24.52 -6.85
C SER A 62 -33.67 25.07 -5.58
N ARG A 63 -34.02 24.46 -4.45
CA ARG A 63 -33.36 24.72 -3.16
C ARG A 63 -31.86 24.40 -3.24
N GLU A 64 -31.50 23.35 -3.97
CA GLU A 64 -30.11 22.88 -4.13
C GLU A 64 -29.25 23.91 -4.86
N LYS A 65 -29.77 24.48 -5.95
CA LYS A 65 -29.12 25.61 -6.63
C LYS A 65 -28.87 26.79 -5.69
N ARG A 66 -29.89 27.23 -4.96
CA ARG A 66 -29.76 28.36 -4.01
C ARG A 66 -28.71 28.08 -2.93
N GLN A 67 -28.68 26.86 -2.39
CA GLN A 67 -27.67 26.46 -1.41
C GLN A 67 -26.26 26.42 -2.01
N PHE A 68 -26.11 25.90 -3.22
CA PHE A 68 -24.84 25.88 -3.93
C PHE A 68 -24.32 27.29 -4.20
N LEU A 69 -25.15 28.17 -4.77
CA LEU A 69 -24.77 29.56 -5.06
C LEU A 69 -24.43 30.34 -3.79
N SER A 70 -25.15 30.09 -2.68
CA SER A 70 -24.82 30.68 -1.37
C SER A 70 -23.46 30.22 -0.85
N LYS A 71 -23.14 28.92 -0.97
CA LYS A 71 -21.82 28.39 -0.62
C LYS A 71 -20.72 28.95 -1.53
N LEU A 72 -20.98 29.01 -2.84
CA LEU A 72 -20.06 29.56 -3.84
C LEU A 72 -19.74 31.03 -3.52
N CYS A 73 -20.77 31.83 -3.23
CA CYS A 73 -20.63 33.22 -2.82
C CYS A 73 -19.71 33.37 -1.60
N ARG A 74 -19.94 32.58 -0.54
CA ARG A 74 -19.11 32.65 0.68
C ARG A 74 -17.66 32.27 0.43
N LEU A 75 -17.40 31.29 -0.43
CA LEU A 75 -16.03 30.90 -0.78
C LEU A 75 -15.31 32.02 -1.55
N VAL A 76 -15.98 32.61 -2.54
CA VAL A 76 -15.44 33.73 -3.32
C VAL A 76 -15.25 34.96 -2.43
N GLU A 77 -16.22 35.29 -1.60
CA GLU A 77 -16.14 36.40 -0.63
C GLU A 77 -14.95 36.22 0.31
N ARG A 78 -14.71 35.01 0.84
CA ARG A 78 -13.57 34.75 1.73
C ARG A 78 -12.24 34.98 1.02
N ILE A 79 -12.12 34.56 -0.24
CA ILE A 79 -10.92 34.81 -1.04
C ILE A 79 -10.77 36.30 -1.33
N LEU A 80 -11.86 36.99 -1.66
CA LEU A 80 -11.86 38.43 -1.86
C LEU A 80 -11.38 39.17 -0.61
N GLN A 81 -11.85 38.81 0.58
CA GLN A 81 -11.41 39.42 1.83
C GLN A 81 -9.92 39.19 2.12
N ILE A 82 -9.34 38.08 1.66
CA ILE A 82 -7.89 37.84 1.77
C ILE A 82 -7.13 38.72 0.77
N SER A 83 -7.59 38.75 -0.49
CA SER A 83 -6.90 39.48 -1.56
C SER A 83 -7.08 41.00 -1.51
N PHE A 84 -8.22 41.47 -1.00
CA PHE A 84 -8.60 42.87 -0.94
C PHE A 84 -9.61 43.10 0.20
N PRO A 85 -9.11 43.28 1.44
CA PRO A 85 -9.95 43.47 2.62
C PRO A 85 -10.90 44.67 2.47
N GLY A 86 -12.15 44.52 2.96
CA GLY A 86 -13.12 45.63 2.99
C GLY A 86 -13.97 45.81 1.72
N LYS A 87 -13.80 44.96 0.70
CA LYS A 87 -14.69 44.94 -0.47
C LYS A 87 -15.87 44.00 -0.23
N PRO A 88 -17.12 44.50 -0.12
CA PRO A 88 -18.28 43.66 0.13
C PRO A 88 -18.67 42.89 -1.14
N PHE A 89 -18.80 41.57 -1.02
CA PHE A 89 -19.32 40.70 -2.05
C PHE A 89 -20.39 39.79 -1.45
N THR A 90 -21.62 39.92 -1.94
CA THR A 90 -22.79 39.25 -1.36
C THR A 90 -23.50 38.40 -2.41
N TYR A 91 -24.45 37.60 -1.97
CA TYR A 91 -25.22 36.70 -2.83
C TYR A 91 -25.91 37.41 -4.01
N ILE A 92 -26.34 38.66 -3.79
CA ILE A 92 -26.98 39.49 -4.83
C ILE A 92 -26.02 39.73 -6.00
N ASP A 93 -24.72 39.83 -5.75
CA ASP A 93 -23.72 40.08 -6.79
C ASP A 93 -23.54 38.90 -7.76
N ILE A 94 -24.04 37.71 -7.39
CA ILE A 94 -24.09 36.54 -8.25
C ILE A 94 -25.44 36.44 -8.96
N PHE A 95 -26.54 36.66 -8.24
CA PHE A 95 -27.91 36.52 -8.75
C PHE A 95 -28.31 37.65 -9.71
N GLU A 96 -27.92 38.88 -9.36
CA GLU A 96 -28.16 40.12 -10.11
C GLU A 96 -26.84 40.84 -10.38
N PRO A 97 -26.00 40.28 -11.26
CA PRO A 97 -24.67 40.82 -11.48
C PRO A 97 -24.72 42.18 -12.18
N THR A 98 -24.00 43.15 -11.63
CA THR A 98 -23.80 44.46 -12.27
C THR A 98 -22.48 44.49 -13.00
N VAL A 99 -22.45 45.15 -14.17
CA VAL A 99 -21.26 45.27 -15.03
C VAL A 99 -20.03 45.76 -14.26
N ARG A 100 -20.16 46.87 -13.53
CA ARG A 100 -19.06 47.50 -12.80
C ARG A 100 -18.50 46.59 -11.70
N LYS A 101 -19.37 45.98 -10.91
CA LYS A 101 -18.95 45.17 -9.76
C LYS A 101 -18.38 43.83 -10.22
N THR A 102 -19.01 43.20 -11.21
CA THR A 102 -18.53 41.96 -11.84
C THR A 102 -17.11 42.13 -12.39
N ARG A 103 -16.88 43.13 -13.24
CA ARG A 103 -15.54 43.40 -13.80
C ARG A 103 -14.50 43.59 -12.71
N ASN A 104 -14.79 44.45 -11.73
CA ASN A 104 -13.86 44.75 -10.65
C ASN A 104 -13.60 43.55 -9.73
N THR A 105 -14.57 42.67 -9.54
CA THR A 105 -14.40 41.46 -8.74
C THR A 105 -13.53 40.45 -9.48
N LEU A 106 -13.81 40.22 -10.77
CA LEU A 106 -13.04 39.29 -11.59
C LEU A 106 -11.58 39.73 -11.75
N ASP A 107 -11.33 41.01 -11.98
CA ASP A 107 -9.98 41.57 -12.05
C ASP A 107 -9.17 41.28 -10.77
N VAL A 108 -9.74 41.58 -9.60
CA VAL A 108 -9.09 41.29 -8.31
C VAL A 108 -8.81 39.81 -8.12
N LEU A 109 -9.78 38.95 -8.42
CA LEU A 109 -9.63 37.50 -8.27
C LEU A 109 -8.54 36.95 -9.19
N PHE A 110 -8.56 37.32 -10.46
CA PHE A 110 -7.57 36.83 -11.43
C PHE A 110 -6.17 37.31 -11.10
N ASN A 111 -6.01 38.56 -10.66
CA ASN A 111 -4.73 39.08 -10.19
C ASN A 111 -4.22 38.32 -8.96
N TYR A 112 -5.11 38.00 -8.00
CA TYR A 112 -4.74 37.19 -6.85
C TYR A 112 -4.34 35.76 -7.25
N TYR A 113 -5.02 35.15 -8.22
CA TYR A 113 -4.64 33.83 -8.72
C TYR A 113 -3.28 33.84 -9.44
N CYS A 114 -2.98 34.89 -10.21
CA CYS A 114 -1.64 35.09 -10.79
C CYS A 114 -0.57 35.13 -9.68
N PHE A 115 -0.79 35.95 -8.65
CA PHE A 115 0.10 36.02 -7.49
C PHE A 115 0.27 34.64 -6.82
N TYR A 116 -0.85 33.96 -6.54
CA TYR A 116 -0.82 32.61 -5.97
C TYR A 116 0.01 31.66 -6.84
N LYS A 117 -0.20 31.63 -8.16
CA LYS A 117 0.50 30.73 -9.09
C LYS A 117 2.01 30.99 -9.12
N MET A 118 2.43 32.26 -9.10
CA MET A 118 3.85 32.64 -9.06
C MET A 118 4.54 32.22 -7.75
N HIS A 119 3.83 32.31 -6.62
CA HIS A 119 4.39 32.03 -5.31
C HIS A 119 4.11 30.61 -4.80
N LYS A 120 3.23 29.84 -5.46
CA LYS A 120 2.80 28.50 -5.03
C LYS A 120 3.98 27.58 -4.78
N LYS A 121 4.95 27.50 -5.70
CA LYS A 121 6.11 26.62 -5.53
C LYS A 121 6.97 27.04 -4.33
N LYS A 122 7.22 28.34 -4.16
CA LYS A 122 8.06 28.86 -3.06
C LYS A 122 7.41 28.66 -1.68
N ILE A 123 6.08 28.74 -1.58
CA ILE A 123 5.36 28.65 -0.31
C ILE A 123 4.90 27.22 -0.01
N VAL A 124 4.36 26.50 -1.01
CA VAL A 124 3.77 25.17 -0.82
C VAL A 124 4.84 24.08 -0.75
N THR A 125 5.94 24.17 -1.51
CA THR A 125 6.98 23.11 -1.50
C THR A 125 7.60 22.90 -0.12
N PRO A 126 8.05 23.95 0.62
CA PRO A 126 8.58 23.76 1.97
C PRO A 126 7.56 23.17 2.94
N VAL A 127 6.28 23.54 2.82
CA VAL A 127 5.19 23.01 3.65
C VAL A 127 4.96 21.52 3.35
N VAL A 128 4.96 21.14 2.07
CA VAL A 128 4.82 19.73 1.66
C VAL A 128 6.01 18.90 2.14
N GLU A 129 7.24 19.42 2.03
CA GLU A 129 8.44 18.76 2.54
C GLU A 129 8.39 18.59 4.05
N LYS A 130 8.01 19.63 4.81
CA LYS A 130 7.81 19.55 6.26
C LYS A 130 6.71 18.56 6.65
N HIS A 131 5.64 18.49 5.87
CA HIS A 131 4.57 17.52 6.12
C HIS A 131 5.03 16.08 5.86
N LYS A 132 5.80 15.85 4.79
CA LYS A 132 6.43 14.55 4.52
C LYS A 132 7.40 14.15 5.63
N GLU A 133 8.27 15.07 6.05
CA GLU A 133 9.21 14.86 7.17
C GLU A 133 8.47 14.48 8.46
N HIS A 134 7.42 15.23 8.82
CA HIS A 134 6.57 14.92 9.97
C HIS A 134 5.95 13.52 9.86
N HIS A 135 5.45 13.14 8.67
CA HIS A 135 4.86 11.83 8.46
C HIS A 135 5.90 10.70 8.62
N THR A 136 7.09 10.87 8.05
CA THR A 136 8.21 9.92 8.20
C THR A 136 8.64 9.78 9.67
N LEU A 137 8.77 10.89 10.39
CA LEU A 137 9.13 10.88 11.82
C LEU A 137 8.03 10.20 12.65
N THR A 138 6.76 10.48 12.39
CA THR A 138 5.64 9.85 13.09
C THR A 138 5.62 8.33 12.88
N SER A 139 5.80 7.88 11.64
CA SER A 139 5.86 6.44 11.34
C SER A 139 7.07 5.77 11.99
N THR A 140 8.23 6.43 12.00
CA THR A 140 9.45 5.92 12.65
C THR A 140 9.26 5.81 14.16
N LEU A 141 8.65 6.83 14.79
CA LEU A 141 8.33 6.82 16.21
C LEU A 141 7.38 5.66 16.55
N GLY A 142 6.33 5.47 15.77
CA GLY A 142 5.39 4.36 15.96
C GLY A 142 6.05 2.98 15.83
N ALA A 143 6.97 2.82 14.87
CA ALA A 143 7.75 1.59 14.73
C ALA A 143 8.64 1.35 15.97
N LYS A 144 9.35 2.38 16.44
CA LYS A 144 10.22 2.28 17.62
C LYS A 144 9.46 2.03 18.91
N GLN A 145 8.26 2.58 19.06
CA GLN A 145 7.38 2.30 20.20
C GLN A 145 6.92 0.83 20.23
N LYS A 146 6.58 0.26 19.07
CA LYS A 146 6.23 -1.17 18.97
C LYS A 146 7.42 -2.07 19.30
N GLU A 147 8.60 -1.75 18.77
CA GLU A 147 9.84 -2.47 19.07
C GLU A 147 10.15 -2.44 20.58
N LEU A 148 10.04 -1.26 21.20
CA LEU A 148 10.24 -1.10 22.64
C LEU A 148 9.22 -1.93 23.46
N GLY A 149 7.94 -1.91 23.07
CA GLY A 149 6.91 -2.71 23.73
C GLY A 149 7.19 -4.21 23.66
N LYS A 150 7.63 -4.71 22.50
CA LYS A 150 8.05 -6.10 22.34
C LYS A 150 9.26 -6.43 23.24
N ASN A 151 10.28 -5.58 23.23
CA ASN A 151 11.47 -5.77 24.05
C ASN A 151 11.15 -5.78 25.55
N GLN A 152 10.19 -4.98 26.01
CA GLN A 152 9.73 -4.99 27.39
C GLN A 152 9.02 -6.31 27.74
N GLN A 153 8.18 -6.82 26.85
CA GLN A 153 7.50 -8.10 27.03
C GLN A 153 8.49 -9.25 27.07
N ASP A 154 9.44 -9.27 26.13
CA ASP A 154 10.50 -10.28 26.09
C ASP A 154 11.36 -10.23 27.36
N ALA A 155 11.75 -9.04 27.82
CA ALA A 155 12.50 -8.87 29.07
C ALA A 155 11.72 -9.36 30.30
N ALA A 156 10.41 -9.12 30.36
CA ALA A 156 9.56 -9.66 31.42
C ALA A 156 9.50 -11.19 31.38
N GLN A 157 9.36 -11.78 30.19
CA GLN A 157 9.37 -13.23 30.01
C GLN A 157 10.71 -13.85 30.41
N TRP A 158 11.83 -13.22 30.05
CA TRP A 158 13.17 -13.65 30.46
C TRP A 158 13.36 -13.65 31.97
N LYS A 159 12.80 -12.66 32.69
CA LYS A 159 12.83 -12.65 34.16
C LYS A 159 12.06 -13.83 34.76
N ILE A 160 10.88 -14.15 34.22
CA ILE A 160 10.09 -15.30 34.67
C ILE A 160 10.85 -16.61 34.41
N ASN A 161 11.38 -16.77 33.20
CA ASN A 161 12.13 -17.97 32.81
C ASN A 161 13.39 -18.16 33.66
N LYS A 162 14.09 -17.05 33.97
CA LYS A 162 15.26 -17.06 34.85
C LYS A 162 14.87 -17.54 36.25
N ALA A 163 13.84 -16.95 36.86
CA ALA A 163 13.38 -17.34 38.19
C ALA A 163 12.95 -18.83 38.24
N LYS A 164 12.25 -19.31 37.21
CA LYS A 164 11.87 -20.73 37.09
C LYS A 164 13.09 -21.65 37.00
N SER A 165 14.10 -21.24 36.22
CA SER A 165 15.33 -22.02 36.07
C SER A 165 16.14 -22.05 37.36
N GLU A 166 16.23 -20.94 38.07
CA GLU A 166 16.87 -20.86 39.39
C GLU A 166 16.17 -21.75 40.42
N ALA A 167 14.83 -21.77 40.45
CA ALA A 167 14.06 -22.66 41.31
C ALA A 167 14.31 -24.15 40.98
N ASN A 168 14.34 -24.51 39.70
CA ASN A 168 14.63 -25.88 39.27
C ASN A 168 16.06 -26.31 39.64
N ILE A 169 17.05 -25.41 39.51
CA ILE A 169 18.43 -25.69 39.91
C ILE A 169 18.49 -25.98 41.41
N GLU A 170 17.78 -25.20 42.23
CA GLU A 170 17.77 -25.42 43.68
C GLU A 170 17.10 -26.74 44.05
N GLN A 171 15.97 -27.09 43.40
CA GLN A 171 15.33 -28.38 43.60
C GLN A 171 16.25 -29.56 43.22
N LEU A 172 16.92 -29.48 42.07
CA LEU A 172 17.86 -30.52 41.64
C LEU A 172 19.07 -30.64 42.59
N ARG A 173 19.52 -29.53 43.18
CA ARG A 173 20.57 -29.54 44.21
C ARG A 173 20.14 -30.24 45.48
N GLU A 174 18.86 -30.18 45.84
CA GLU A 174 18.31 -30.92 47.00
C GLU A 174 18.05 -32.40 46.70
N GLU A 175 17.66 -32.73 45.47
CA GLU A 175 17.34 -34.10 45.05
C GLU A 175 18.60 -34.95 44.80
N LEU A 176 19.65 -34.34 44.23
CA LEU A 176 20.88 -35.06 43.86
C LEU A 176 21.54 -35.80 45.04
N PRO A 177 21.71 -35.22 46.25
CA PRO A 177 22.27 -35.93 47.40
C PRO A 177 21.38 -37.08 47.87
N LYS A 178 20.05 -36.93 47.79
CA LYS A 178 19.09 -37.97 48.18
C LYS A 178 19.19 -39.16 47.25
N ALA A 179 19.19 -38.91 45.93
CA ALA A 179 19.36 -39.94 44.92
C ALA A 179 20.72 -40.66 45.04
N LEU A 180 21.79 -39.92 45.33
CA LEU A 180 23.12 -40.51 45.59
C LEU A 180 23.13 -41.40 46.84
N ALA A 181 22.44 -40.98 47.92
CA ALA A 181 22.32 -41.76 49.13
C ALA A 181 21.50 -43.04 48.92
N GLU A 182 20.38 -42.96 48.19
CA GLU A 182 19.58 -44.14 47.80
C GLU A 182 20.37 -45.10 46.92
N LEU A 183 21.13 -44.59 45.94
CA LEU A 183 21.99 -45.41 45.09
C LEU A 183 23.05 -46.15 45.92
N GLN A 184 23.71 -45.47 46.86
CA GLN A 184 24.66 -46.12 47.78
C GLN A 184 24.00 -47.17 48.66
N ALA A 185 22.79 -46.91 49.17
CA ALA A 185 22.04 -47.86 49.96
C ALA A 185 21.67 -49.11 49.15
N GLN A 186 21.18 -48.93 47.92
CA GLN A 186 20.86 -50.04 47.02
C GLN A 186 22.11 -50.83 46.61
N SER A 187 23.24 -50.16 46.36
CA SER A 187 24.51 -50.83 46.05
C SER A 187 24.96 -51.74 47.20
N LYS A 188 24.89 -51.26 48.45
CA LYS A 188 25.21 -52.09 49.63
C LYS A 188 24.25 -53.27 49.80
N LEU A 189 22.95 -53.05 49.54
CA LEU A 189 21.95 -54.12 49.60
C LEU A 189 22.24 -55.17 48.53
N LEU A 190 22.64 -54.74 47.34
CA LEU A 190 22.99 -55.64 46.23
C LEU A 190 24.23 -56.48 46.57
N GLU A 191 25.28 -55.87 47.12
CA GLU A 191 26.46 -56.60 47.62
C GLU A 191 26.09 -57.63 48.69
N GLN A 192 25.18 -57.29 49.62
CA GLN A 192 24.66 -58.24 50.61
C GLN A 192 23.89 -59.39 49.96
N LYS A 193 23.03 -59.10 48.98
CA LYS A 193 22.24 -60.12 48.26
C LYS A 193 23.12 -61.03 47.42
N GLU A 194 24.17 -60.50 46.79
CA GLU A 194 25.16 -61.31 46.09
C GLU A 194 25.93 -62.24 47.06
N ALA A 195 26.27 -61.77 48.26
CA ALA A 195 26.89 -62.60 49.28
C ALA A 195 25.95 -63.70 49.80
N GLU A 196 24.67 -63.37 50.05
CA GLU A 196 23.62 -64.34 50.42
C GLU A 196 23.39 -65.37 49.31
N ALA A 197 23.33 -64.95 48.05
CA ALA A 197 23.15 -65.83 46.90
C ALA A 197 24.30 -66.84 46.78
N LYS A 198 25.56 -66.39 46.96
CA LYS A 198 26.73 -67.29 46.98
C LYS A 198 26.66 -68.31 48.12
N LEU A 199 26.18 -67.90 49.30
CA LEU A 199 25.99 -68.81 50.44
C LEU A 199 24.88 -69.84 50.17
N GLN A 200 23.76 -69.39 49.60
CA GLN A 200 22.66 -70.28 49.22
C GLN A 200 23.08 -71.26 48.13
N GLU A 201 23.89 -70.83 47.16
CA GLU A 201 24.43 -71.69 46.10
C GLU A 201 25.32 -72.80 46.69
N GLN A 202 26.13 -72.50 47.70
CA GLN A 202 26.91 -73.50 48.45
C GLN A 202 26.02 -74.50 49.18
N GLN A 203 24.97 -74.03 49.87
CA GLN A 203 24.00 -74.90 50.55
C GLN A 203 23.23 -75.79 49.57
N LEU A 204 22.87 -75.25 48.39
CA LEU A 204 22.15 -75.99 47.35
C LEU A 204 23.03 -77.08 46.74
N GLN A 205 24.34 -76.82 46.55
CA GLN A 205 25.30 -77.86 46.15
C GLN A 205 25.43 -78.96 47.21
N GLU A 206 25.43 -78.62 48.49
CA GLU A 206 25.51 -79.56 49.61
C GLU A 206 24.25 -80.44 49.72
N ILE A 207 23.05 -79.84 49.66
CA ILE A 207 21.76 -80.55 49.66
C ILE A 207 21.62 -81.40 48.40
N THR A 208 22.08 -80.94 47.24
CA THR A 208 22.06 -81.73 46.00
C THR A 208 22.97 -82.97 46.14
N GLY A 209 24.10 -82.85 46.83
CA GLY A 209 24.94 -83.97 47.22
C GLY A 209 24.23 -84.98 48.13
N GLN A 210 23.49 -84.49 49.14
CA GLN A 210 22.71 -85.32 50.06
C GLN A 210 21.51 -86.00 49.38
N VAL A 211 20.81 -85.30 48.47
CA VAL A 211 19.70 -85.85 47.68
C VAL A 211 20.19 -86.94 46.72
N ASN A 212 21.39 -86.80 46.14
CA ASN A 212 21.99 -87.83 45.31
C ASN A 212 22.41 -89.08 46.12
N GLN A 213 22.83 -88.90 47.38
CA GLN A 213 23.10 -90.01 48.32
C GLN A 213 21.80 -90.70 48.77
N LEU A 214 20.74 -89.94 49.05
CA LEU A 214 19.44 -90.48 49.45
C LEU A 214 18.69 -91.17 48.29
N LYS A 215 18.88 -90.72 47.04
CA LYS A 215 18.36 -91.39 45.85
C LYS A 215 19.00 -92.76 45.57
N GLN A 216 20.12 -93.09 46.23
CA GLN A 216 20.79 -94.39 46.14
C GLN A 216 20.27 -95.43 47.15
N LEU A 217 19.34 -95.05 48.04
CA LEU A 217 18.95 -95.85 49.22
C LEU A 217 17.47 -96.28 49.28
N VAL A 218 16.66 -96.06 48.24
CA VAL A 218 15.23 -96.43 48.27
C VAL A 218 14.82 -97.15 46.99
N SER A 219 14.90 -98.48 47.01
CA SER A 219 14.17 -99.41 46.14
C SER A 219 13.51 -100.50 46.98
N ASP A 220 12.32 -100.94 46.54
CA ASP A 220 11.49 -102.08 46.97
C ASP A 220 10.42 -101.81 48.07
N VAL A 221 9.09 -101.74 47.77
CA VAL A 221 8.08 -102.72 47.27
C VAL A 221 7.06 -103.02 48.44
N PRO A 222 5.80 -103.47 48.24
CA PRO A 222 4.59 -102.63 48.19
C PRO A 222 3.48 -103.14 49.17
N ASN A 223 2.22 -102.75 48.89
CA ASN A 223 0.99 -103.55 49.06
C ASN A 223 0.02 -103.13 50.18
N VAL A 224 -1.01 -102.36 49.80
CA VAL A 224 -2.35 -102.39 50.42
C VAL A 224 -3.35 -102.36 49.28
N LYS A 225 -3.83 -103.55 48.86
CA LYS A 225 -4.59 -103.75 47.61
C LYS A 225 -6.09 -104.02 47.79
N GLU A 226 -6.61 -104.05 49.02
CA GLU A 226 -8.03 -104.43 49.25
C GLU A 226 -8.91 -103.36 49.90
N GLN A 227 -8.34 -102.28 50.46
CA GLN A 227 -9.12 -101.07 50.80
C GLN A 227 -9.21 -100.08 49.61
N THR A 228 -8.38 -100.30 48.59
CA THR A 228 -8.20 -99.44 47.42
C THR A 228 -9.36 -99.54 46.45
N ALA A 229 -10.14 -100.62 46.39
CA ALA A 229 -11.15 -100.80 45.34
C ALA A 229 -12.42 -99.94 45.51
N GLN A 230 -12.89 -99.72 46.75
CA GLN A 230 -14.05 -98.82 47.00
C GLN A 230 -13.65 -97.34 47.00
N ILE A 231 -12.46 -97.04 47.49
CA ILE A 231 -11.88 -95.70 47.43
C ILE A 231 -11.47 -95.37 45.99
N ALA A 232 -10.98 -96.32 45.18
CA ALA A 232 -10.60 -96.13 43.77
C ALA A 232 -11.78 -95.69 42.90
N ALA A 233 -12.98 -96.23 43.07
CA ALA A 233 -14.13 -95.79 42.25
C ALA A 233 -14.55 -94.33 42.54
N ARG A 234 -14.51 -93.91 43.81
CA ARG A 234 -14.76 -92.51 44.22
C ARG A 234 -13.61 -91.59 43.85
N ILE A 235 -12.38 -92.08 44.03
CA ILE A 235 -11.15 -91.44 43.60
C ILE A 235 -11.12 -91.31 42.08
N ASP A 236 -11.64 -92.23 41.29
CA ASP A 236 -11.61 -92.15 39.83
C ASP A 236 -12.62 -91.12 39.32
N CYS A 237 -13.81 -91.02 39.92
CA CYS A 237 -14.71 -89.88 39.67
C CYS A 237 -14.08 -88.55 40.10
N PHE A 238 -13.48 -88.47 41.29
CA PHE A 238 -12.80 -87.24 41.73
C PHE A 238 -11.53 -86.95 40.95
N LYS A 239 -10.81 -87.95 40.41
CA LYS A 239 -9.66 -87.78 39.53
C LYS A 239 -10.08 -87.26 38.18
N VAL A 240 -11.24 -87.69 37.64
CA VAL A 240 -11.78 -87.13 36.41
C VAL A 240 -12.20 -85.68 36.62
N GLU A 241 -12.86 -85.36 37.75
CA GLU A 241 -13.23 -83.97 38.07
C GLU A 241 -12.00 -83.11 38.39
N ILE A 242 -11.00 -83.64 39.11
CA ILE A 242 -9.71 -82.98 39.40
C ILE A 242 -8.92 -82.79 38.10
N ALA A 243 -8.80 -83.79 37.24
CA ALA A 243 -8.12 -83.64 35.95
C ALA A 243 -8.81 -82.61 35.06
N LYS A 244 -10.15 -82.56 35.10
CA LYS A 244 -10.94 -81.53 34.41
C LYS A 244 -10.71 -80.14 34.99
N GLN A 245 -10.67 -80.00 36.32
CA GLN A 245 -10.36 -78.73 36.99
C GLN A 245 -8.90 -78.32 36.77
N GLU A 246 -7.95 -79.26 36.79
CA GLU A 246 -6.52 -79.03 36.51
C GLU A 246 -6.32 -78.57 35.07
N GLU A 247 -7.03 -79.16 34.09
CA GLU A 247 -6.98 -78.71 32.70
C GLU A 247 -7.61 -77.31 32.55
N GLN A 248 -8.76 -77.05 33.19
CA GLN A 248 -9.36 -75.71 33.22
C GLN A 248 -8.45 -74.67 33.90
N HIS A 249 -7.75 -75.06 34.98
CA HIS A 249 -6.79 -74.20 35.65
C HIS A 249 -5.56 -73.95 34.78
N LYS A 250 -5.08 -74.96 34.05
CA LYS A 250 -3.97 -74.83 33.11
C LYS A 250 -4.33 -73.93 31.94
N GLU A 251 -5.53 -74.08 31.36
CA GLU A 251 -6.06 -73.18 30.33
C GLU A 251 -6.15 -71.74 30.85
N ARG A 252 -6.78 -71.51 32.01
CA ARG A 252 -6.85 -70.16 32.61
C ARG A 252 -5.48 -69.59 32.93
N ARG A 253 -4.51 -70.42 33.34
CA ARG A 253 -3.14 -69.96 33.64
C ARG A 253 -2.42 -69.53 32.37
N MET A 254 -2.55 -70.29 31.28
CA MET A 254 -2.06 -69.88 29.97
C MET A 254 -2.74 -68.60 29.49
N GLU A 255 -4.05 -68.45 29.71
CA GLU A 255 -4.81 -67.26 29.34
C GLU A 255 -4.36 -66.02 30.13
N ILE A 256 -4.08 -66.18 31.44
CA ILE A 256 -3.52 -65.12 32.28
C ILE A 256 -2.11 -64.74 31.83
N GLU A 257 -1.24 -65.72 31.56
CA GLU A 257 0.12 -65.46 31.05
C GLU A 257 0.08 -64.74 29.69
N THR A 258 -0.83 -65.13 28.81
CA THR A 258 -1.02 -64.48 27.51
C THR A 258 -1.51 -63.04 27.67
N ASN A 259 -2.46 -62.80 28.58
CA ASN A 259 -2.95 -61.46 28.89
C ASN A 259 -1.89 -60.58 29.56
N GLN A 260 -1.01 -61.16 30.40
CA GLN A 260 0.12 -60.45 30.99
C GLN A 260 1.14 -60.05 29.93
N LEU A 261 1.48 -60.94 28.99
CA LEU A 261 2.35 -60.62 27.87
C LEU A 261 1.77 -59.50 26.99
N LEU A 262 0.46 -59.54 26.71
CA LEU A 262 -0.23 -58.48 25.98
C LEU A 262 -0.21 -57.14 26.72
N ASN A 263 -0.41 -57.13 28.04
CA ASN A 263 -0.33 -55.91 28.84
C ASN A 263 1.10 -55.36 28.89
N ASP A 264 2.12 -56.21 29.05
CA ASP A 264 3.52 -55.81 29.00
C ASP A 264 3.89 -55.21 27.64
N GLU A 265 3.31 -55.73 26.56
CA GLU A 265 3.50 -55.21 25.21
C GLU A 265 2.78 -53.86 25.00
N ILE A 266 1.58 -53.69 25.56
CA ILE A 266 0.86 -52.41 25.60
C ILE A 266 1.65 -51.36 26.40
N ASP A 267 2.20 -51.72 27.56
CA ASP A 267 2.99 -50.82 28.39
C ASP A 267 4.30 -50.40 27.70
N LYS A 268 4.95 -51.33 26.98
CA LYS A 268 6.09 -51.02 26.10
C LYS A 268 5.72 -50.06 24.97
N LEU A 269 4.54 -50.23 24.37
CA LEU A 269 4.04 -49.31 23.34
C LEU A 269 3.77 -47.92 23.89
N PHE A 270 3.22 -47.81 25.11
CA PHE A 270 3.02 -46.51 25.77
C PHE A 270 4.33 -45.82 26.19
N THR A 271 5.40 -46.59 26.46
CA THR A 271 6.73 -46.00 26.70
C THR A 271 7.35 -45.45 25.42
N ILE A 272 7.14 -46.11 24.28
CA ILE A 272 7.66 -45.67 22.98
C ILE A 272 6.86 -44.49 22.44
N LEU A 273 5.53 -44.51 22.58
CA LEU A 273 4.66 -43.45 22.09
C LEU A 273 3.68 -43.00 23.18
N PRO A 274 4.14 -42.11 24.07
CA PRO A 274 3.32 -41.60 25.16
C PRO A 274 2.04 -40.94 24.63
N PRO A 275 0.91 -41.06 25.34
CA PRO A 275 -0.34 -40.41 24.98
C PRO A 275 -0.19 -38.89 24.77
N GLU A 276 0.68 -38.25 25.55
CA GLU A 276 1.02 -36.84 25.46
C GLU A 276 1.70 -36.53 24.12
N ALA A 277 2.63 -37.37 23.69
CA ALA A 277 3.30 -37.24 22.39
C ALA A 277 2.32 -37.44 21.22
N LEU A 278 1.39 -38.38 21.34
CA LEU A 278 0.32 -38.57 20.36
C LEU A 278 -0.62 -37.36 20.27
N SER A 279 -0.93 -36.74 21.41
CA SER A 279 -1.74 -35.53 21.49
C SER A 279 -1.03 -34.31 20.89
N ALA A 280 0.27 -34.18 21.15
CA ALA A 280 1.12 -33.14 20.59
C ALA A 280 1.24 -33.31 19.07
N TYR A 281 1.42 -34.54 18.59
CA TYR A 281 1.42 -34.85 17.16
C TYR A 281 0.11 -34.46 16.47
N LYS A 282 -1.05 -34.82 17.05
CA LYS A 282 -2.36 -34.39 16.53
C LYS A 282 -2.51 -32.87 16.49
N LYS A 283 -1.96 -32.16 17.48
CA LYS A 283 -1.96 -30.70 17.50
C LYS A 283 -1.06 -30.11 16.40
N CYS A 284 0.16 -30.60 16.26
CA CYS A 284 1.07 -30.20 15.18
C CYS A 284 0.47 -30.49 13.79
N LEU A 285 -0.28 -31.59 13.64
CA LEU A 285 -0.92 -31.92 12.37
C LEU A 285 -2.00 -30.90 12.00
N LYS A 286 -2.81 -30.45 12.97
CA LYS A 286 -3.77 -29.35 12.77
C LYS A 286 -3.09 -28.01 12.48
N GLU A 287 -2.00 -27.70 13.18
CA GLU A 287 -1.21 -26.48 12.94
C GLU A 287 -0.60 -26.50 11.53
N LYS A 288 -0.11 -27.66 11.07
CA LYS A 288 0.38 -27.85 9.70
C LYS A 288 -0.72 -27.63 8.66
N GLU A 289 -1.90 -28.26 8.82
CA GLU A 289 -3.03 -28.07 7.91
C GLU A 289 -3.47 -26.59 7.83
N GLN A 290 -3.39 -25.86 8.95
CA GLN A 290 -3.71 -24.44 8.97
C GLN A 290 -2.66 -23.60 8.24
N LEU A 291 -1.37 -23.87 8.45
CA LEU A 291 -0.29 -23.22 7.72
C LEU A 291 -0.35 -23.49 6.22
N GLU A 292 -0.72 -24.70 5.80
CA GLU A 292 -0.90 -25.04 4.37
C GLU A 292 -2.03 -24.20 3.74
N LYS A 293 -3.14 -23.97 4.45
CA LYS A 293 -4.22 -23.08 3.97
C LYS A 293 -3.78 -21.62 3.88
N GLU A 294 -3.04 -21.14 4.88
CA GLU A 294 -2.50 -19.78 4.88
C GLU A 294 -1.49 -19.57 3.74
N HIS A 295 -0.63 -20.57 3.49
CA HIS A 295 0.30 -20.57 2.37
C HIS A 295 -0.43 -20.44 1.03
N LEU A 296 -1.49 -21.24 0.81
CA LEU A 296 -2.26 -21.22 -0.43
C LEU A 296 -2.95 -19.86 -0.68
N SER A 297 -3.44 -19.23 0.38
CA SER A 297 -4.02 -17.87 0.33
C SER A 297 -2.97 -16.81 -0.03
N LEU A 298 -1.79 -16.89 0.58
CA LEU A 298 -0.67 -16.00 0.29
C LEU A 298 -0.17 -16.17 -1.15
N GLU A 299 -0.06 -17.39 -1.63
CA GLU A 299 0.36 -17.71 -3.00
C GLU A 299 -0.61 -17.14 -4.04
N THR A 300 -1.92 -17.28 -3.80
CA THR A 300 -2.96 -16.69 -4.65
C THR A 300 -2.88 -15.16 -4.66
N THR A 301 -2.66 -14.55 -3.49
CA THR A 301 -2.48 -13.09 -3.37
C THR A 301 -1.25 -12.62 -4.13
N ASN A 302 -0.15 -13.36 -4.03
CA ASN A 302 1.11 -13.02 -4.67
C ASN A 302 1.03 -13.13 -6.20
N GLN A 303 0.35 -14.16 -6.74
CA GLN A 303 0.04 -14.24 -8.16
C GLN A 303 -0.81 -13.05 -8.66
N GLY A 304 -1.79 -12.62 -7.85
CA GLY A 304 -2.60 -11.44 -8.14
C GLY A 304 -1.76 -10.15 -8.23
N LEU A 305 -0.82 -9.97 -7.29
CA LEU A 305 0.11 -8.84 -7.31
C LEU A 305 1.03 -8.87 -8.53
N LEU A 306 1.56 -10.05 -8.88
CA LEU A 306 2.45 -10.21 -10.04
C LEU A 306 1.75 -9.87 -11.36
N THR A 307 0.48 -10.24 -11.48
CA THR A 307 -0.35 -9.91 -12.65
C THR A 307 -0.59 -8.40 -12.75
N ASN A 308 -0.90 -7.76 -11.62
CA ASN A 308 -1.12 -6.32 -11.56
C ASN A 308 0.18 -5.53 -11.86
N GLU A 309 1.33 -6.02 -11.40
CA GLU A 309 2.64 -5.44 -11.74
C GLU A 309 2.91 -5.52 -13.24
N GLN A 310 2.63 -6.66 -13.88
CA GLN A 310 2.75 -6.81 -15.33
C GLN A 310 1.83 -5.87 -16.10
N GLU A 311 0.58 -5.71 -15.68
CA GLU A 311 -0.37 -4.76 -16.28
C GLU A 311 0.11 -3.31 -16.15
N GLN A 312 0.62 -2.92 -14.97
CA GLN A 312 1.17 -1.58 -14.76
C GLN A 312 2.41 -1.32 -15.60
N GLN A 313 3.27 -2.33 -15.76
CA GLN A 313 4.46 -2.23 -16.60
C GLN A 313 4.10 -2.04 -18.07
N GLN A 314 3.09 -2.76 -18.57
CA GLN A 314 2.56 -2.57 -19.93
C GLN A 314 1.96 -1.16 -20.12
N GLN A 315 1.19 -0.66 -19.14
CA GLN A 315 0.63 0.69 -19.18
C GLN A 315 1.73 1.75 -19.20
N LEU A 316 2.76 1.60 -18.38
CA LEU A 316 3.92 2.51 -18.38
C LEU A 316 4.61 2.54 -19.75
N GLN A 317 4.84 1.37 -20.35
CA GLN A 317 5.47 1.29 -21.66
C GLN A 317 4.62 1.95 -22.77
N GLN A 318 3.29 1.81 -22.72
CA GLN A 318 2.39 2.51 -23.63
C GLN A 318 2.49 4.03 -23.45
N ARG A 319 2.50 4.54 -22.21
CA ARG A 319 2.64 5.97 -21.92
C ARG A 319 3.99 6.54 -22.36
N GLU A 320 5.08 5.79 -22.18
CA GLU A 320 6.38 6.21 -22.69
C GLU A 320 6.40 6.36 -24.21
N ASN A 321 5.73 5.45 -24.93
CA ASN A 321 5.61 5.53 -26.38
C ASN A 321 4.74 6.71 -26.81
N GLU A 322 3.62 6.98 -26.13
CA GLU A 322 2.79 8.17 -26.35
C GLU A 322 3.60 9.47 -26.19
N VAL A 323 4.39 9.57 -25.10
CA VAL A 323 5.23 10.75 -24.84
C VAL A 323 6.31 10.92 -25.90
N LYS A 324 6.94 9.83 -26.37
CA LYS A 324 7.93 9.88 -27.45
C LYS A 324 7.30 10.38 -28.75
N GLN A 325 6.11 9.91 -29.10
CA GLN A 325 5.38 10.36 -30.29
C GLN A 325 4.98 11.83 -30.18
N LEU A 326 4.47 12.28 -29.03
CA LEU A 326 4.14 13.68 -28.81
C LEU A 326 5.36 14.60 -28.93
N LYS A 327 6.53 14.17 -28.43
CA LYS A 327 7.78 14.92 -28.59
C LYS A 327 8.17 15.08 -30.06
N LEU A 328 8.15 13.99 -30.82
CA LEU A 328 8.43 14.01 -32.26
C LEU A 328 7.48 14.95 -33.02
N ASN A 329 6.18 14.91 -32.70
CA ASN A 329 5.19 15.79 -33.31
C ASN A 329 5.46 17.26 -32.96
N CYS A 330 5.73 17.59 -31.70
CA CYS A 330 6.07 18.95 -31.31
C CYS A 330 7.36 19.46 -31.96
N GLU A 331 8.38 18.61 -32.10
CA GLU A 331 9.62 18.95 -32.81
C GLU A 331 9.35 19.25 -34.28
N HIS A 332 8.54 18.42 -34.95
CA HIS A 332 8.13 18.64 -36.33
C HIS A 332 7.33 19.93 -36.51
N GLU A 333 6.36 20.20 -35.63
CA GLU A 333 5.57 21.45 -35.62
C GLU A 333 6.46 22.67 -35.40
N ALA A 334 7.41 22.59 -34.45
CA ALA A 334 8.35 23.68 -34.19
C ALA A 334 9.27 23.94 -35.40
N GLN A 335 9.71 22.89 -36.10
CA GLN A 335 10.51 23.00 -37.31
C GLN A 335 9.71 23.64 -38.45
N ALA A 336 8.46 23.22 -38.65
CA ALA A 336 7.56 23.81 -39.64
C ALA A 336 7.28 25.29 -39.37
N ALA A 337 7.09 25.66 -38.09
CA ALA A 337 6.91 27.05 -37.69
C ALA A 337 8.16 27.90 -37.96
N LYS A 338 9.36 27.38 -37.65
CA LYS A 338 10.64 28.05 -37.96
C LYS A 338 10.81 28.28 -39.46
N GLN A 339 10.49 27.28 -40.29
CA GLN A 339 10.57 27.41 -41.74
C GLN A 339 9.63 28.52 -42.23
N LYS A 340 8.39 28.55 -41.75
CA LYS A 340 7.41 29.57 -42.11
C LYS A 340 7.85 30.99 -41.71
N ILE A 341 8.49 31.14 -40.54
CA ILE A 341 9.05 32.42 -40.11
C ILE A 341 10.18 32.85 -41.06
N ALA A 342 11.10 31.95 -41.41
CA ALA A 342 12.20 32.24 -42.33
C ALA A 342 11.68 32.66 -43.72
N ASP A 343 10.65 31.98 -44.23
CA ASP A 343 10.01 32.34 -45.51
C ASP A 343 9.37 33.73 -45.46
N GLN A 344 8.70 34.07 -44.35
CA GLN A 344 8.12 35.40 -44.13
C GLN A 344 9.18 36.51 -44.00
N GLU A 345 10.27 36.24 -43.30
CA GLU A 345 11.40 37.19 -43.21
C GLU A 345 12.01 37.46 -44.58
N ALA A 346 12.18 36.43 -45.41
CA ALA A 346 12.65 36.59 -46.78
C ALA A 346 11.69 37.43 -47.63
N GLU A 347 10.37 37.22 -47.49
CA GLU A 347 9.36 38.01 -48.17
C GLU A 347 9.38 39.49 -47.73
N ILE A 348 9.50 39.75 -46.42
CA ILE A 348 9.62 41.12 -45.88
C ILE A 348 10.85 41.83 -46.46
N VAL A 349 12.00 41.15 -46.53
CA VAL A 349 13.22 41.72 -47.13
C VAL A 349 13.02 42.07 -48.60
N GLN A 350 12.36 41.20 -49.38
CA GLN A 350 12.03 41.48 -50.78
C GLN A 350 11.06 42.67 -50.92
N GLN A 351 10.04 42.73 -50.08
CA GLN A 351 9.07 43.84 -50.08
C GLN A 351 9.74 45.16 -49.71
N ALA A 352 10.64 45.17 -48.72
CA ALA A 352 11.39 46.36 -48.32
C ALA A 352 12.26 46.89 -49.48
N ALA A 353 13.00 46.00 -50.17
CA ALA A 353 13.79 46.38 -51.34
C ALA A 353 12.92 46.96 -52.47
N ARG A 354 11.71 46.44 -52.66
CA ARG A 354 10.75 46.95 -53.65
C ARG A 354 10.20 48.33 -53.27
N VAL A 355 9.93 48.55 -51.98
CA VAL A 355 9.52 49.87 -51.47
C VAL A 355 10.63 50.89 -51.72
N GLU A 356 11.87 50.56 -51.41
CA GLU A 356 13.02 51.46 -51.65
C GLU A 356 13.18 51.82 -53.13
N GLN A 357 13.00 50.85 -54.04
CA GLN A 357 12.99 51.13 -55.48
C GLN A 357 11.85 52.07 -55.91
N LEU A 358 10.65 51.88 -55.34
CA LEU A 358 9.50 52.75 -55.62
C LEU A 358 9.72 54.16 -55.06
N GLU A 359 10.31 54.28 -53.87
CA GLU A 359 10.67 55.58 -53.28
C GLU A 359 11.68 56.33 -54.15
N GLN A 360 12.74 55.65 -54.62
CA GLN A 360 13.70 56.23 -55.57
C GLN A 360 13.03 56.67 -56.87
N SER A 361 12.15 55.82 -57.44
CA SER A 361 11.41 56.17 -58.65
C SER A 361 10.48 57.37 -58.44
N ASN A 362 9.80 57.46 -57.29
CA ASN A 362 8.93 58.59 -56.95
C ASN A 362 9.75 59.87 -56.79
N ASN A 363 10.91 59.82 -56.13
CA ASN A 363 11.80 60.98 -56.01
C ASN A 363 12.26 61.47 -57.38
N ASN A 364 12.69 60.57 -58.26
CA ASN A 364 13.07 60.92 -59.64
C ASN A 364 11.92 61.57 -60.42
N LEU A 365 10.69 61.05 -60.26
CA LEU A 365 9.50 61.62 -60.91
C LEU A 365 9.14 63.00 -60.34
N LEU A 366 9.31 63.21 -59.03
CA LEU A 366 9.14 64.51 -58.39
C LEU A 366 10.15 65.53 -58.92
N GLU A 367 11.44 65.16 -59.02
CA GLU A 367 12.48 66.01 -59.60
C GLU A 367 12.17 66.38 -61.07
N GLN A 368 11.68 65.42 -61.87
CA GLN A 368 11.25 65.69 -63.24
C GLN A 368 10.05 66.65 -63.29
N LEU A 369 9.08 66.47 -62.39
CA LEU A 369 7.91 67.35 -62.27
C LEU A 369 8.33 68.78 -61.92
N GLU A 370 9.24 68.96 -60.97
CA GLU A 370 9.77 70.27 -60.58
C GLU A 370 10.54 70.94 -61.73
N ALA A 371 11.34 70.19 -62.48
CA ALA A 371 12.06 70.69 -63.65
C ALA A 371 11.09 71.15 -64.77
N GLU A 372 10.05 70.37 -65.06
CA GLU A 372 9.01 70.71 -66.02
C GLU A 372 8.18 71.92 -65.54
N GLN A 373 7.86 72.01 -64.25
CA GLN A 373 7.19 73.20 -63.68
C GLN A 373 8.05 74.45 -63.84
N CYS A 374 9.35 74.37 -63.53
CA CYS A 374 10.27 75.50 -63.70
C CYS A 374 10.38 75.93 -65.17
N THR A 375 10.39 74.95 -66.09
CA THR A 375 10.37 75.19 -67.53
C THR A 375 9.06 75.85 -67.96
N ALA A 376 7.91 75.35 -67.49
CA ALA A 376 6.60 75.92 -67.75
C ALA A 376 6.47 77.35 -67.24
N GLU A 377 6.99 77.65 -66.04
CA GLU A 377 7.06 79.01 -65.50
C GLU A 377 7.96 79.92 -66.35
N HIS A 378 9.10 79.43 -66.81
CA HIS A 378 9.98 80.16 -67.74
C HIS A 378 9.27 80.48 -69.04
N VAL A 379 8.59 79.51 -69.66
CA VAL A 379 7.79 79.70 -70.88
C VAL A 379 6.67 80.71 -70.63
N LYS A 380 5.96 80.61 -69.49
CA LYS A 380 4.91 81.57 -69.11
C LYS A 380 5.46 82.99 -68.99
N SER A 381 6.63 83.15 -68.35
CA SER A 381 7.31 84.45 -68.23
C SER A 381 7.78 85.00 -69.59
N PHE A 382 8.15 84.12 -70.52
CA PHE A 382 8.57 84.49 -71.87
C PHE A 382 7.38 84.92 -72.74
N VAL A 383 6.25 84.21 -72.64
CA VAL A 383 4.99 84.57 -73.32
C VAL A 383 4.48 85.93 -72.82
N VAL A 384 4.49 86.18 -71.50
CA VAL A 384 4.13 87.50 -70.95
C VAL A 384 5.05 88.62 -71.47
N LYS A 385 6.35 88.36 -71.63
CA LYS A 385 7.30 89.32 -72.22
C LYS A 385 7.09 89.55 -73.72
N LEU A 386 6.55 88.58 -74.44
CA LEU A 386 6.18 88.73 -75.86
C LEU A 386 4.90 89.54 -76.02
N ASP A 387 3.90 89.34 -75.15
CA ASP A 387 2.70 90.17 -75.10
C ASP A 387 3.02 91.63 -74.76
N ASP A 388 3.94 91.88 -73.82
CA ASP A 388 4.41 93.25 -73.50
C ASP A 388 5.21 93.93 -74.64
N LYS A 389 5.84 93.15 -75.53
CA LYS A 389 6.51 93.68 -76.73
C LYS A 389 5.54 93.98 -77.86
N ASN A 390 4.49 93.17 -78.03
CA ASN A 390 3.46 93.42 -79.04
C ASN A 390 2.57 94.64 -78.72
N ILE A 391 2.59 95.15 -77.49
CA ILE A 391 1.88 96.39 -77.13
C ILE A 391 2.76 97.65 -77.29
N ARG A 392 4.08 97.50 -77.53
CA ARG A 392 4.99 98.65 -77.76
C ARG A 392 5.31 98.94 -79.23
N ASP A 393 4.87 98.10 -80.16
CA ASP A 393 5.00 98.28 -81.62
C ASP A 393 3.64 98.49 -82.34
N ILE A 394 2.65 99.04 -81.63
CA ILE A 394 1.46 99.72 -82.19
C ILE A 394 1.34 101.07 -81.50
#